data_AF-A0A956DFU5-F1
#
_entry.id   AF-A0A956DFU5-F1
#
_cell.length_a   1.000
_cell.length_b   1.000
_cell.length_c   1.000
_cell.angle_alpha   90.00
_cell.angle_beta   90.00
_cell.angle_gamma   90.00
#
_symmetry.space_group_name_H-M   'P 1'
#
loop_
_entity.id
_entity.type
_entity.pdbx_description
1 polymer ?
#
loop_
_entity_poly.entity_id
_entity_poly.type
_entity_poly.pdbx_seq_one_letter_code
_entity_poly.pdbx_strand_id
1 'polypeptide(L)'
;EARCANVEGVWDAAASVCRPAERDCFAWAAFWRGGLAYYGGLLAAGAFGLWFLRKEKFPIGKGIDLVGLVIPLGLFFGRLGCFFGGCCFGTTVDAGAFGAVRFPEWSAASESQWKRGLLSTPGELSLPVHPTQLYESAGCLLIFALGVLLVQPRKRFDGQVMLFFLAGYAVLRFVLEWLRDDDRGAVAGLTTSQWIGVAMMALVVWAWPKLARAARASS
;
A
#
# COMPACT_ATOMS: atom_id res chain seq x y z
N GLU A 1 22.38 -28.45 -1.32
CA GLU A 1 21.32 -28.60 -2.35
C GLU A 1 19.94 -28.24 -1.81
N ALA A 2 19.69 -26.98 -1.44
CA ALA A 2 18.31 -26.51 -1.22
C ALA A 2 18.29 -25.00 -1.48
N ARG A 3 17.71 -24.57 -2.60
CA ARG A 3 17.64 -23.14 -2.97
C ARG A 3 16.21 -22.58 -3.03
N CYS A 4 15.21 -23.39 -2.70
CA CYS A 4 13.83 -22.95 -2.56
C CYS A 4 13.39 -23.28 -1.13
N ALA A 5 13.40 -22.29 -0.25
CA ALA A 5 13.10 -22.49 1.17
C ALA A 5 11.64 -22.86 1.44
N ASN A 6 10.70 -22.43 0.57
CA ASN A 6 9.25 -22.50 0.84
C ASN A 6 8.42 -23.04 -0.34
N VAL A 7 9.03 -23.50 -1.44
CA VAL A 7 8.32 -24.00 -2.62
C VAL A 7 9.08 -25.20 -3.20
N GLU A 8 8.39 -26.32 -3.41
CA GLU A 8 8.89 -27.42 -4.23
C GLU A 8 9.09 -26.91 -5.66
N GLY A 9 10.32 -26.57 -6.02
CA GLY A 9 10.62 -25.89 -7.27
C GLY A 9 12.07 -26.00 -7.71
N VAL A 10 12.30 -25.66 -8.97
CA VAL A 10 13.61 -25.62 -9.61
C VAL A 10 14.17 -24.20 -9.49
N TRP A 11 15.35 -24.08 -8.92
CA TRP A 11 16.05 -22.80 -8.82
C TRP A 11 16.58 -22.36 -10.19
N ASP A 12 16.11 -21.22 -10.69
CA ASP A 12 16.65 -20.57 -11.88
C ASP A 12 17.79 -19.63 -11.48
N ALA A 13 19.03 -20.05 -11.72
CA ALA A 13 20.22 -19.27 -11.36
C ALA A 13 20.38 -17.98 -12.17
N ALA A 14 19.82 -17.90 -13.38
CA ALA A 14 19.91 -16.72 -14.23
C ALA A 14 18.94 -15.62 -13.77
N ALA A 15 17.73 -16.01 -13.35
CA ALA A 15 16.74 -15.08 -12.84
C ALA A 15 16.82 -14.85 -11.32
N SER A 16 17.55 -15.70 -10.59
CA SER A 16 17.55 -15.74 -9.11
C SER A 16 16.13 -15.92 -8.52
N VAL A 17 15.31 -16.72 -9.20
CA VAL A 17 13.91 -17.03 -8.83
C VAL A 17 13.69 -18.55 -8.82
N CYS A 18 12.88 -19.04 -7.90
CA CYS A 18 12.45 -20.44 -7.90
C CYS A 18 11.20 -20.61 -8.78
N ARG A 19 11.20 -21.56 -9.72
CA ARG A 19 10.04 -21.90 -10.57
C ARG A 19 9.40 -23.21 -10.10
N PRO A 20 8.07 -23.37 -10.20
CA PRO A 20 7.43 -24.67 -9.96
C PRO A 20 8.01 -25.73 -10.91
N ALA A 21 8.23 -26.95 -10.41
CA ALA A 21 8.77 -28.05 -11.23
C ALA A 21 7.76 -28.54 -12.29
N GLU A 22 6.46 -28.41 -12.00
CA GLU A 22 5.37 -28.82 -12.91
C GLU A 22 4.40 -27.67 -13.21
N ARG A 23 3.76 -27.72 -14.39
CA ARG A 23 2.74 -26.75 -14.79
C ARG A 23 1.40 -27.13 -14.18
N ASP A 24 1.08 -26.51 -13.05
CA ASP A 24 -0.23 -26.64 -12.41
C ASP A 24 -1.23 -25.62 -12.99
N CYS A 25 -2.10 -26.08 -13.91
CA CYS A 25 -3.15 -25.26 -14.51
C CYS A 25 -4.20 -24.76 -13.50
N PHE A 26 -4.30 -25.36 -12.30
CA PHE A 26 -5.21 -24.96 -11.24
C PHE A 26 -4.56 -24.07 -10.18
N ALA A 27 -3.30 -23.67 -10.38
CA ALA A 27 -2.57 -22.79 -9.45
C ALA A 27 -3.30 -21.45 -9.19
N TRP A 28 -4.12 -20.97 -10.14
CA TRP A 28 -4.93 -19.76 -9.96
C TRP A 28 -6.01 -19.88 -8.88
N ALA A 29 -6.48 -21.11 -8.60
CA ALA A 29 -7.48 -21.38 -7.57
C ALA A 29 -6.86 -21.67 -6.19
N ALA A 30 -5.53 -21.79 -6.12
CA ALA A 30 -4.81 -22.06 -4.88
C ALA A 30 -4.63 -20.78 -4.04
N PHE A 31 -5.74 -20.19 -3.58
CA PHE A 31 -5.75 -18.91 -2.84
C PHE A 31 -4.93 -18.94 -1.54
N TRP A 32 -4.71 -20.13 -0.97
CA TRP A 32 -3.89 -20.33 0.23
C TRP A 32 -2.38 -20.23 -0.03
N ARG A 33 -1.92 -20.35 -1.29
CA ARG A 33 -0.50 -20.17 -1.66
C ARG A 33 -0.06 -18.70 -1.70
N GLY A 34 -0.99 -17.76 -1.46
CA GLY A 34 -0.72 -16.32 -1.54
C GLY A 34 -0.64 -15.81 -2.97
N GLY A 35 0.08 -14.70 -3.20
CA GLY A 35 0.25 -14.12 -4.54
C GLY A 35 -0.94 -13.31 -5.07
N LEU A 36 -1.82 -12.85 -4.17
CA LEU A 36 -2.98 -12.05 -4.55
C LEU A 36 -2.56 -10.64 -5.00
N ALA A 37 -2.97 -10.26 -6.21
CA ALA A 37 -2.70 -8.93 -6.74
C ALA A 37 -3.70 -7.90 -6.19
N TYR A 38 -3.19 -6.82 -5.59
CA TYR A 38 -4.00 -5.72 -5.05
C TYR A 38 -4.96 -5.11 -6.08
N TYR A 39 -4.50 -4.92 -7.32
CA TYR A 39 -5.29 -4.28 -8.38
C TYR A 39 -6.57 -5.04 -8.72
N GLY A 40 -6.54 -6.38 -8.69
CA GLY A 40 -7.71 -7.21 -8.96
C GLY A 40 -8.80 -7.00 -7.90
N GLY A 41 -8.40 -7.01 -6.62
CA GLY A 41 -9.30 -6.74 -5.51
C GLY A 41 -9.91 -5.33 -5.57
N LEU A 42 -9.09 -4.32 -5.88
CA LEU A 42 -9.54 -2.93 -6.00
C LEU A 42 -10.59 -2.75 -7.11
N LEU A 43 -10.32 -3.29 -8.31
CA LEU A 43 -11.23 -3.17 -9.45
C LEU A 43 -12.54 -3.93 -9.22
N ALA A 44 -12.47 -5.16 -8.73
CA ALA A 44 -13.65 -5.97 -8.45
C ALA A 44 -14.52 -5.36 -7.34
N ALA A 45 -13.91 -4.93 -6.23
CA ALA A 45 -14.63 -4.30 -5.13
C ALA A 45 -15.24 -2.95 -5.55
N GLY A 46 -14.52 -2.14 -6.33
CA GLY A 46 -15.03 -0.87 -6.84
C GLY A 46 -16.21 -1.04 -7.81
N ALA A 47 -16.09 -1.96 -8.76
CA ALA A 47 -17.15 -2.26 -9.72
C ALA A 47 -18.40 -2.81 -9.03
N PHE A 48 -18.22 -3.78 -8.13
CA PHE A 48 -19.32 -4.35 -7.35
C PHE A 48 -19.97 -3.31 -6.43
N GLY A 49 -19.19 -2.50 -5.72
CA GLY A 49 -19.70 -1.46 -4.85
C GLY A 49 -20.53 -0.43 -5.62
N LEU A 50 -20.06 0.01 -6.79
CA LEU A 50 -20.80 0.94 -7.64
C LEU A 50 -22.10 0.33 -8.18
N TRP A 51 -22.05 -0.93 -8.62
CA TRP A 51 -23.25 -1.66 -9.04
C TRP A 51 -24.26 -1.80 -7.91
N PHE A 52 -23.81 -2.18 -6.71
CA PHE A 52 -24.65 -2.36 -5.53
C PHE A 52 -25.31 -1.05 -5.09
N LEU A 53 -24.54 0.04 -4.99
CA LEU A 53 -25.08 1.36 -4.63
C LEU A 53 -26.13 1.84 -5.64
N ARG A 54 -25.93 1.58 -6.93
CA ARG A 54 -26.93 1.89 -7.97
C ARG A 54 -28.19 1.04 -7.85
N LYS A 55 -28.03 -0.26 -7.59
CA LYS A 55 -29.16 -1.18 -7.42
C LYS A 55 -30.05 -0.76 -6.24
N GLU A 56 -29.44 -0.36 -5.13
CA GLU A 56 -30.12 0.11 -3.93
C GLU A 56 -30.56 1.59 -4.01
N LYS A 57 -30.32 2.28 -5.13
CA LYS A 57 -30.61 3.71 -5.32
C LYS A 57 -30.00 4.62 -4.24
N PHE A 58 -28.90 4.17 -3.63
CA PHE A 58 -28.22 4.92 -2.58
C PHE A 58 -27.41 6.07 -3.19
N PRO A 59 -27.37 7.27 -2.58
CA PRO A 59 -26.57 8.38 -3.08
C PRO A 59 -25.08 8.03 -3.09
N ILE A 60 -24.53 7.87 -4.30
CA ILE A 60 -23.16 7.41 -4.54
C ILE A 60 -22.12 8.25 -3.78
N GLY A 61 -22.31 9.57 -3.71
CA GLY A 61 -21.37 10.45 -3.00
C GLY A 61 -21.26 10.14 -1.50
N LYS A 62 -22.35 9.77 -0.84
CA LYS A 62 -22.33 9.32 0.56
C LYS A 62 -21.62 7.97 0.71
N GLY A 63 -21.84 7.06 -0.25
CA GLY A 63 -21.14 5.76 -0.28
C GLY A 63 -19.64 5.95 -0.46
N ILE A 64 -19.22 6.84 -1.34
CA ILE A 64 -17.82 7.19 -1.55
C ILE A 64 -17.19 7.78 -0.28
N ASP A 65 -17.88 8.67 0.44
CA ASP A 65 -17.36 9.19 1.71
C ASP A 65 -17.20 8.12 2.80
N LEU A 66 -18.12 7.17 2.88
CA LEU A 66 -18.00 6.03 3.78
C LEU A 66 -16.75 5.21 3.46
N VAL A 67 -16.54 4.92 2.17
CA VAL A 67 -15.34 4.20 1.70
C VAL A 67 -14.07 5.01 2.00
N GLY A 68 -14.09 6.33 1.79
CA GLY A 68 -12.96 7.22 2.09
C GLY A 68 -12.57 7.24 3.56
N LEU A 69 -13.50 6.91 4.46
CA LEU A 69 -13.24 6.74 5.88
C LEU A 69 -12.67 5.34 6.20
N VAL A 70 -13.24 4.29 5.61
CA VAL A 70 -12.88 2.89 5.96
C VAL A 70 -11.55 2.46 5.33
N ILE A 71 -11.21 2.93 4.12
CA ILE A 71 -9.96 2.58 3.43
C ILE A 71 -8.71 2.88 4.29
N PRO A 72 -8.50 4.09 4.84
CA PRO A 72 -7.31 4.36 5.64
C PRO A 72 -7.21 3.46 6.87
N LEU A 73 -8.33 3.06 7.48
CA LEU A 73 -8.31 2.08 8.57
C LEU A 73 -7.89 0.68 8.08
N GLY A 74 -8.38 0.24 6.92
CA GLY A 74 -7.93 -1.01 6.28
C GLY A 74 -6.44 -0.99 5.94
N LEU A 75 -5.93 0.14 5.43
CA LEU A 75 -4.51 0.33 5.13
C LEU A 75 -3.65 0.30 6.40
N PHE A 76 -4.12 0.88 7.50
CA PHE A 76 -3.44 0.79 8.80
C PHE A 76 -3.14 -0.66 9.20
N PHE A 77 -4.16 -1.52 9.20
CA PHE A 77 -4.01 -2.94 9.54
C PHE A 77 -3.20 -3.70 8.50
N GLY A 78 -3.42 -3.42 7.21
CA GLY A 78 -2.66 -4.05 6.12
C GLY A 78 -1.16 -3.80 6.26
N ARG A 79 -0.76 -2.58 6.62
CA ARG A 79 0.64 -2.20 6.82
C ARG A 79 1.25 -2.74 8.11
N LEU A 80 0.47 -2.89 9.18
CA LEU A 80 0.90 -3.67 10.35
C LEU A 80 1.16 -5.13 9.99
N GLY A 81 0.31 -5.72 9.14
CA GLY A 81 0.53 -7.06 8.59
C GLY A 81 1.86 -7.17 7.82
N CYS A 82 2.17 -6.18 6.97
CA CYS A 82 3.46 -6.11 6.28
C CYS A 82 4.66 -6.02 7.24
N PHE A 83 4.51 -5.29 8.35
CA PHE A 83 5.54 -5.18 9.38
C PHE A 83 5.80 -6.55 10.03
N PHE A 84 4.76 -7.25 10.48
CA PHE A 84 4.92 -8.59 11.06
C PHE A 84 5.42 -9.63 10.04
N GLY A 85 5.07 -9.46 8.77
CA GLY A 85 5.61 -10.28 7.68
C GLY A 85 7.03 -9.91 7.22
N GLY A 86 7.63 -8.85 7.77
CA GLY A 86 8.98 -8.41 7.42
C GLY A 86 9.15 -7.93 5.98
N CYS A 87 8.09 -7.46 5.32
CA CYS A 87 8.12 -7.05 3.91
C CYS A 87 7.80 -5.56 3.72
N CYS A 88 8.17 -4.97 2.57
CA CYS A 88 7.97 -3.55 2.25
C CYS A 88 8.69 -2.57 3.19
N PHE A 89 9.92 -2.90 3.58
CA PHE A 89 10.79 -2.04 4.40
C PHE A 89 11.46 -0.94 3.56
N GLY A 90 11.97 0.09 4.24
CA GLY A 90 12.67 1.20 3.63
C GLY A 90 14.17 0.94 3.42
N THR A 91 14.93 2.00 3.16
CA THR A 91 16.39 1.92 2.99
C THR A 91 17.11 1.46 4.23
N THR A 92 18.28 0.86 4.01
CA THR A 92 19.22 0.53 5.09
C THR A 92 19.73 1.80 5.75
N VAL A 93 19.83 1.78 7.08
CA VAL A 93 20.28 2.89 7.91
C VAL A 93 21.33 2.43 8.90
N ASP A 94 22.06 3.39 9.46
CA ASP A 94 23.01 3.13 10.53
C ASP A 94 22.30 2.55 11.76
N ALA A 95 22.96 1.66 12.48
CA ALA A 95 22.40 0.98 13.65
C ALA A 95 21.99 1.94 14.80
N GLY A 96 22.55 3.15 14.84
CA GLY A 96 22.21 4.20 15.80
C GLY A 96 21.12 5.17 15.32
N ALA A 97 20.60 5.02 14.10
CA ALA A 97 19.56 5.90 13.59
C ALA A 97 18.27 5.72 14.39
N PHE A 98 17.63 6.83 14.75
CA PHE A 98 16.39 6.81 15.52
C PHE A 98 15.29 6.05 14.76
N GLY A 99 14.72 5.03 15.40
CA GLY A 99 13.63 4.23 14.83
C GLY A 99 14.08 3.19 13.80
N ALA A 100 15.37 2.85 13.72
CA ALA A 100 15.85 1.72 12.94
C ALA A 100 15.33 0.39 13.49
N VAL A 101 14.87 -0.49 12.61
CA VAL A 101 14.36 -1.83 12.97
C VAL A 101 15.15 -2.90 12.24
N ARG A 102 15.41 -4.01 12.92
CA ARG A 102 15.98 -5.23 12.35
C ARG A 102 14.93 -6.32 12.37
N PHE A 103 14.85 -7.06 11.27
CA PHE A 103 13.95 -8.19 11.14
C PHE A 103 14.69 -9.50 11.44
N PRO A 104 14.00 -10.53 11.97
CA PRO A 104 14.60 -11.81 12.32
C PRO A 104 15.20 -12.53 11.09
N GLU A 105 16.04 -13.52 11.36
CA GLU A 105 16.55 -14.47 10.36
C GLU A 105 15.40 -15.07 9.54
N TRP A 106 15.67 -15.38 8.27
CA TRP A 106 14.70 -15.95 7.31
C TRP A 106 13.44 -15.10 7.05
N SER A 107 13.40 -13.86 7.52
CA SER A 107 12.36 -12.90 7.14
C SER A 107 12.51 -12.45 5.69
N ALA A 108 11.43 -11.94 5.10
CA ALA A 108 11.46 -11.39 3.74
C ALA A 108 12.49 -10.25 3.59
N ALA A 109 12.78 -9.52 4.68
CA ALA A 109 13.84 -8.51 4.71
C ALA A 109 15.24 -9.10 4.64
N SER A 110 15.54 -10.11 5.45
CA SER A 110 16.82 -10.81 5.41
C SER A 110 17.03 -11.49 4.05
N GLU A 111 16.00 -12.17 3.52
CA GLU A 111 16.08 -12.83 2.22
C GLU A 111 16.31 -11.83 1.07
N SER A 112 15.65 -10.68 1.10
CA SER A 112 15.84 -9.61 0.10
C SER A 112 17.25 -9.01 0.17
N GLN A 113 17.77 -8.76 1.37
CA GLN A 113 19.13 -8.23 1.55
C GLN A 113 20.20 -9.25 1.14
N TRP A 114 20.00 -10.54 1.45
CA TRP A 114 20.86 -11.62 0.97
C TRP A 114 20.86 -11.72 -0.57
N LYS A 115 19.68 -11.66 -1.21
CA LYS A 115 19.56 -11.64 -2.68
C LYS A 115 20.28 -10.44 -3.32
N ARG A 116 20.40 -9.32 -2.59
CA ARG A 116 21.16 -8.12 -3.01
C ARG A 116 22.65 -8.19 -2.67
N GLY A 117 23.13 -9.28 -2.07
CA GLY A 117 24.53 -9.45 -1.67
C GLY A 117 24.95 -8.64 -0.44
N LEU A 118 23.99 -8.09 0.32
CA LEU A 118 24.26 -7.31 1.53
C LEU A 118 24.48 -8.17 2.78
N LEU A 119 24.02 -9.42 2.74
CA LEU A 119 24.20 -10.43 3.79
C LEU A 119 24.88 -11.66 3.20
N SER A 120 25.66 -12.37 4.00
CA SER A 120 26.32 -13.61 3.55
C SER A 120 25.33 -14.77 3.48
N THR A 121 24.39 -14.81 4.43
CA THR A 121 23.34 -15.82 4.49
C THR A 121 21.98 -15.22 4.87
N PRO A 122 20.86 -15.82 4.44
CA PRO A 122 19.51 -15.43 4.86
C PRO A 122 19.20 -15.83 6.32
N GLY A 123 20.09 -16.59 6.97
CA GLY A 123 20.03 -16.92 8.40
C GLY A 123 20.59 -15.81 9.30
N GLU A 124 20.95 -14.66 8.75
CA GLU A 124 21.39 -13.50 9.52
C GLU A 124 20.22 -12.54 9.79
N LEU A 125 20.31 -11.82 10.92
CA LEU A 125 19.44 -10.68 11.20
C LEU A 125 19.60 -9.63 10.10
N SER A 126 18.48 -9.06 9.65
CA SER A 126 18.53 -8.01 8.63
C SER A 126 19.41 -6.84 9.10
N LEU A 127 20.04 -6.16 8.15
CA LEU A 127 20.60 -4.83 8.40
C LEU A 127 19.50 -3.91 8.91
N PRO A 128 19.84 -2.90 9.74
CA PRO A 128 18.88 -1.93 10.22
C PRO A 128 18.24 -1.19 9.04
N VAL A 129 16.92 -1.08 9.04
CA VAL A 129 16.15 -0.44 7.97
C VAL A 129 15.11 0.52 8.55
N HIS A 130 14.69 1.50 7.76
CA HIS A 130 13.52 2.31 8.09
C HIS A 130 12.23 1.46 8.08
N PRO A 131 11.47 1.38 9.18
CA PRO A 131 10.19 0.68 9.22
C PRO A 131 9.08 1.53 8.56
N THR A 132 9.18 1.75 7.25
CA THR A 132 8.21 2.53 6.45
C THR A 132 6.78 2.04 6.60
N GLN A 133 6.59 0.76 6.93
CA GLN A 133 5.29 0.17 7.22
C GLN A 133 4.64 0.80 8.46
N LEU A 134 5.40 1.00 9.54
CA LEU A 134 4.89 1.65 10.76
C LEU A 134 4.58 3.12 10.52
N TYR A 135 5.41 3.81 9.73
CA TYR A 135 5.15 5.20 9.36
C TYR A 135 3.88 5.31 8.51
N GLU A 136 3.68 4.40 7.54
CA GLU A 136 2.45 4.37 6.72
C GLU A 136 1.22 4.00 7.55
N SER A 137 1.34 3.03 8.46
CA SER A 137 0.27 2.69 9.41
C SER A 137 -0.11 3.90 10.27
N ALA A 138 0.85 4.55 10.91
CA ALA A 138 0.60 5.72 11.74
C ALA A 138 -0.03 6.87 10.94
N GLY A 139 0.47 7.14 9.74
CA GLY A 139 -0.11 8.14 8.83
C GLY A 139 -1.55 7.81 8.42
N CYS A 140 -1.83 6.55 8.10
CA CYS A 140 -3.18 6.09 7.76
C CYS A 140 -4.14 6.21 8.96
N LEU A 141 -3.70 5.85 10.17
CA LEU A 141 -4.49 6.00 11.39
C LEU A 141 -4.76 7.48 11.71
N LEU A 142 -3.78 8.36 11.50
CA LEU A 142 -3.95 9.80 11.65
C LEU A 142 -4.96 10.34 10.63
N ILE A 143 -4.86 9.95 9.35
CA ILE A 143 -5.84 10.35 8.32
C ILE A 143 -7.25 9.89 8.71
N PHE A 144 -7.39 8.64 9.19
CA PHE A 144 -8.67 8.13 9.70
C PHE A 144 -9.20 8.98 10.87
N ALA A 145 -8.38 9.20 11.89
CA ALA A 145 -8.76 9.96 13.08
C ALA A 145 -9.15 11.40 12.73
N LEU A 146 -8.38 12.11 11.89
CA LEU A 146 -8.73 13.45 11.43
C LEU A 146 -9.99 13.44 10.56
N GLY A 147 -10.18 12.41 9.74
CA GLY A 147 -11.39 12.18 8.96
C GLY A 147 -12.64 12.10 9.85
N VAL A 148 -12.61 11.26 10.89
CA VAL A 148 -13.72 11.07 11.84
C VAL A 148 -13.93 12.29 12.74
N LEU A 149 -12.86 12.83 13.32
CA LEU A 149 -12.94 13.85 14.38
C LEU A 149 -13.12 15.27 13.84
N LEU A 150 -12.55 15.57 12.67
CA LEU A 150 -12.51 16.93 12.14
C LEU A 150 -13.36 17.12 10.89
N VAL A 151 -13.27 16.19 9.93
CA VAL A 151 -13.85 16.35 8.59
C VAL A 151 -15.31 15.91 8.55
N GLN A 152 -15.62 14.70 9.03
CA GLN A 152 -16.96 14.13 9.01
C GLN A 152 -18.00 14.99 9.76
N PRO A 153 -17.73 15.56 10.95
CA PRO A 153 -18.69 16.39 11.67
C PRO A 153 -18.90 17.77 11.01
N ARG A 154 -17.95 18.21 10.19
CA ARG A 154 -17.97 19.51 9.49
C ARG A 154 -18.17 19.36 7.98
N LYS A 155 -18.67 18.20 7.54
CA LYS A 155 -18.87 17.88 6.13
C LYS A 155 -19.89 18.85 5.51
N ARG A 156 -19.55 19.43 4.36
CA ARG A 156 -20.37 20.38 3.60
C ARG A 156 -20.94 19.80 2.31
N PHE A 157 -20.30 18.78 1.74
CA PHE A 157 -20.72 18.16 0.50
C PHE A 157 -20.34 16.68 0.44
N ASP A 158 -21.08 15.90 -0.34
CA ASP A 158 -20.80 14.48 -0.57
C ASP A 158 -19.53 14.30 -1.43
N GLY A 159 -18.61 13.48 -0.96
CA GLY A 159 -17.27 13.26 -1.53
C GLY A 159 -16.14 13.97 -0.77
N GLN A 160 -16.45 14.86 0.18
CA GLN A 160 -15.45 15.63 0.92
C GLN A 160 -14.50 14.75 1.75
N VAL A 161 -15.00 13.67 2.36
CA VAL A 161 -14.20 12.76 3.20
C VAL A 161 -13.26 11.94 2.33
N MET A 162 -13.74 11.47 1.18
CA MET A 162 -12.90 10.78 0.20
C MET A 162 -11.78 11.68 -0.34
N LEU A 163 -12.10 12.92 -0.72
CA LEU A 163 -11.08 13.85 -1.22
C LEU A 163 -10.04 14.19 -0.14
N PHE A 164 -10.46 14.32 1.12
CA PHE A 164 -9.54 14.50 2.25
C PHE A 164 -8.59 13.29 2.40
N PHE A 165 -9.14 12.08 2.38
CA PHE A 165 -8.33 10.86 2.41
C PHE A 165 -7.34 10.79 1.24
N LEU A 166 -7.79 11.04 0.00
CA LEU A 166 -6.93 11.00 -1.18
C LEU A 166 -5.79 12.01 -1.07
N ALA A 167 -6.08 13.23 -0.60
CA ALA A 167 -5.07 14.26 -0.39
C ALA A 167 -4.05 13.85 0.68
N GLY A 168 -4.53 13.44 1.86
CA GLY A 168 -3.66 13.03 2.97
C GLY A 168 -2.79 11.82 2.61
N TYR A 169 -3.37 10.83 1.94
CA TYR A 169 -2.66 9.63 1.53
C TYR A 169 -1.64 9.90 0.41
N ALA A 170 -1.97 10.77 -0.55
CA ALA A 170 -1.02 11.20 -1.58
C ALA A 170 0.21 11.89 -0.97
N VAL A 171 0.00 12.79 0.00
CA VAL A 171 1.11 13.44 0.72
C VAL A 171 1.93 12.43 1.51
N LEU A 172 1.27 11.55 2.28
CA LEU A 172 1.92 10.49 3.04
C LEU A 172 2.80 9.62 2.14
N ARG A 173 2.27 9.16 1.00
CA ARG A 173 3.00 8.34 0.04
C ARG A 173 4.16 9.08 -0.60
N PHE A 174 3.97 10.35 -0.95
CA PHE A 174 5.02 11.17 -1.51
C PHE A 174 6.20 11.30 -0.54
N VAL A 175 5.94 11.54 0.75
CA VAL A 175 6.98 11.67 1.79
C VAL A 175 7.67 10.32 2.08
N LEU A 176 6.91 9.23 2.17
CA LEU A 176 7.50 7.91 2.46
C LEU A 176 8.36 7.35 1.33
N GLU A 177 8.14 7.78 0.09
CA GLU A 177 8.95 7.33 -1.04
C GLU A 177 10.42 7.73 -0.89
N TRP A 178 10.72 8.87 -0.25
CA TRP A 178 12.10 9.30 0.03
C TRP A 178 12.85 8.34 0.95
N LEU A 179 12.13 7.53 1.73
CA LEU A 179 12.67 6.56 2.67
C LEU A 179 12.64 5.12 2.10
N ARG A 180 12.13 4.91 0.88
CA ARG A 180 12.02 3.58 0.27
C ARG A 180 13.26 3.22 -0.54
N ASP A 181 13.60 1.92 -0.48
CA ASP A 181 14.75 1.28 -1.14
C ASP A 181 14.34 0.51 -2.39
N ASP A 182 13.26 0.93 -3.05
CA ASP A 182 12.66 0.21 -4.18
C ASP A 182 12.96 0.97 -5.46
N ASP A 183 13.88 0.46 -6.29
CA ASP A 183 14.19 0.98 -7.62
C ASP A 183 13.07 0.58 -8.61
N ARG A 184 11.87 1.13 -8.39
CA ARG A 184 10.66 0.87 -9.19
C ARG A 184 10.57 1.84 -10.37
N GLY A 185 11.65 1.98 -11.13
CA GLY A 185 11.70 2.78 -12.35
C GLY A 185 11.33 4.27 -12.17
N ALA A 186 12.29 5.15 -12.44
CA ALA A 186 12.01 6.58 -12.48
C ALA A 186 11.59 7.00 -13.89
N VAL A 187 10.48 7.74 -14.00
CA VAL A 187 10.09 8.41 -15.25
C VAL A 187 10.24 9.91 -15.01
N ALA A 188 11.12 10.56 -15.78
CA ALA A 188 11.45 11.98 -15.63
C ALA A 188 11.93 12.38 -14.22
N GLY A 189 12.69 11.52 -13.55
CA GLY A 189 13.27 11.80 -12.23
C GLY A 189 12.34 11.61 -11.03
N LEU A 190 11.09 11.19 -11.26
CA LEU A 190 10.12 10.84 -10.21
C LEU A 190 9.75 9.35 -10.28
N THR A 191 9.49 8.74 -9.13
CA THR A 191 9.06 7.34 -9.06
C THR A 191 7.59 7.17 -9.48
N THR A 192 7.22 5.94 -9.86
CA THR A 192 5.83 5.60 -10.21
C THR A 192 4.84 5.99 -9.10
N SER A 193 5.20 5.80 -7.83
CA SER A 193 4.36 6.18 -6.68
C SER A 193 4.16 7.68 -6.56
N GLN A 194 5.21 8.47 -6.85
CA GLN A 194 5.14 9.94 -6.82
C GLN A 194 4.23 10.48 -7.92
N TRP A 195 4.30 9.93 -9.14
CA TRP A 195 3.38 10.28 -10.22
C TRP A 195 1.91 9.98 -9.87
N ILE A 196 1.65 8.83 -9.24
CA ILE A 196 0.31 8.50 -8.74
C ILE A 196 -0.13 9.53 -7.69
N GLY A 197 0.76 9.91 -6.75
CA GLY A 197 0.49 10.94 -5.75
C GLY A 197 0.15 12.30 -6.38
N VAL A 198 0.89 12.72 -7.40
CA VAL A 198 0.63 13.97 -8.15
C VAL A 198 -0.72 13.90 -8.86
N ALA A 199 -1.04 12.79 -9.54
CA ALA A 199 -2.31 12.61 -10.21
C ALA A 199 -3.50 12.63 -9.22
N MET A 200 -3.34 11.99 -8.06
CA MET A 200 -4.33 12.04 -6.97
C MET A 200 -4.53 13.47 -6.46
N MET A 201 -3.44 14.22 -6.24
CA MET A 201 -3.53 15.60 -5.77
C MET A 201 -4.20 16.52 -6.81
N ALA A 202 -3.85 16.36 -8.08
CA ALA A 202 -4.48 17.11 -9.17
C ALA A 202 -6.00 16.85 -9.23
N LEU A 203 -6.42 15.59 -9.05
CA LEU A 203 -7.84 15.22 -8.96
C LEU A 203 -8.53 15.92 -7.79
N VAL A 204 -7.89 15.98 -6.62
CA VAL A 204 -8.45 16.68 -5.44
C VAL A 204 -8.62 18.17 -5.73
N VAL A 205 -7.58 18.85 -6.23
CA VAL A 205 -7.62 20.28 -6.55
C VAL A 205 -8.71 20.61 -7.56
N TRP A 206 -8.93 19.74 -8.55
CA TRP A 206 -9.97 19.91 -9.56
C TRP A 206 -11.38 19.60 -9.04
N ALA A 207 -11.56 18.51 -8.29
CA ALA A 207 -12.88 18.04 -7.85
C ALA A 207 -13.45 18.86 -6.69
N TRP A 208 -12.61 19.26 -5.74
CA TRP A 208 -13.04 19.95 -4.51
C TRP A 208 -13.90 21.20 -4.76
N PRO A 209 -13.46 22.20 -5.57
CA PRO A 209 -14.28 23.40 -5.78
C PRO A 209 -15.57 23.10 -6.54
N LYS A 210 -15.58 22.11 -7.45
CA LYS A 210 -16.76 21.73 -8.23
C LYS A 210 -17.84 21.13 -7.34
N LEU A 211 -17.47 20.16 -6.52
CA LEU A 211 -18.40 19.51 -5.59
C LEU A 211 -18.89 20.49 -4.52
N ALA A 212 -18.01 21.34 -4.00
CA ALA A 212 -18.40 22.37 -3.04
C ALA A 212 -19.36 23.42 -3.62
N ARG A 213 -19.22 23.79 -4.90
CA ARG A 213 -20.17 24.69 -5.59
C ARG A 213 -21.51 24.01 -5.85
N ALA A 214 -21.49 22.76 -6.33
CA ALA A 214 -22.71 22.00 -6.60
C ALA A 214 -23.58 21.84 -5.35
N ALA A 215 -22.96 21.52 -4.20
CA ALA A 215 -23.68 21.41 -2.93
C ALA A 215 -24.30 22.73 -2.44
N ARG A 216 -23.63 23.86 -2.68
CA ARG A 216 -24.17 25.19 -2.36
C ARG A 216 -25.35 25.59 -3.26
N ALA A 217 -25.39 25.10 -4.50
CA ALA A 217 -26.47 25.40 -5.43
C ALA A 217 -27.73 24.55 -5.18
N SER A 218 -27.59 23.43 -4.46
CA SER A 218 -28.68 22.53 -4.08
C SER A 218 -29.25 22.76 -2.68
N SER A 219 -28.65 23.68 -1.91
CA SER A 219 -29.08 24.10 -0.57
C SER A 219 -29.84 25.42 -0.64
#